data_AF-A0A9E5TBW6-F1
#
_entry.id   AF-A0A9E5TBW6-F1
#
_cell.length_a   1.000
_cell.length_b   1.000
_cell.length_c   1.000
_cell.angle_alpha   90.00
_cell.angle_beta   90.00
_cell.angle_gamma   90.00
#
_symmetry.space_group_name_H-M   'P 1'
#
loop_
_entity.id
_entity.type
_entity.pdbx_description
1 polymer ?
#
loop_
_entity_poly.entity_id
_entity_poly.type
_entity_poly.pdbx_seq_one_letter_code
_entity_poly.pdbx_strand_id
1 'polypeptide(L)' 'GVIREKGVAELQTIGAGALNQAIKALAIARGFMAPSGVDLICRPAFADISVDGQERTALRLMIEPAETH' A
#
# COMPACT_ATOMS: atom_id res chain seq x y z
N GLY A 1 13.19 -6.89 0.79
CA GLY A 1 11.97 -6.14 1.14
C GLY A 1 11.08 -6.07 -0.09
N VAL A 2 9.76 -6.26 0.07
CA VAL A 2 8.81 -6.54 -1.03
C VAL A 2 8.94 -5.59 -2.23
N ILE A 3 8.97 -4.27 -2.01
CA ILE A 3 9.12 -3.29 -3.11
C ILE A 3 10.46 -3.44 -3.84
N ARG A 4 11.56 -3.70 -3.13
CA ARG A 4 12.90 -3.88 -3.74
C ARG A 4 13.02 -5.17 -4.55
N GLU A 5 12.25 -6.20 -4.20
CA GLU A 5 12.32 -7.52 -4.83
C GLU A 5 11.29 -7.70 -5.95
N LYS A 6 10.09 -7.15 -5.77
CA LYS A 6 8.93 -7.40 -6.65
C LYS A 6 8.47 -6.15 -7.40
N GLY A 7 9.00 -4.97 -7.10
CA GLY A 7 8.60 -3.70 -7.72
C GLY A 7 7.19 -3.22 -7.35
N VAL A 8 6.37 -4.05 -6.69
CA VAL A 8 5.00 -3.71 -6.29
C VAL A 8 4.68 -4.33 -4.93
N ALA A 9 3.88 -3.62 -4.14
CA ALA A 9 3.24 -4.15 -2.95
C ALA A 9 1.74 -3.83 -2.98
N GLU A 10 0.94 -4.78 -2.52
CA GLU A 10 -0.50 -4.61 -2.35
C GLU A 10 -0.85 -4.80 -0.87
N LEU A 11 -1.62 -3.86 -0.32
CA LEU A 11 -2.20 -3.96 1.01
C LEU A 11 -3.71 -3.85 0.94
N GLN A 12 -4.42 -4.65 1.73
CA GLN A 12 -5.86 -4.51 1.94
C GLN A 12 -6.12 -4.09 3.39
N THR A 13 -7.02 -3.13 3.58
CA THR A 13 -7.32 -2.58 4.91
C THR A 13 -8.84 -2.50 5.13
N ILE A 14 -9.27 -2.88 6.33
CA ILE A 14 -10.67 -2.76 6.78
C ILE A 14 -10.72 -1.80 7.97
N GLY A 15 -11.47 -0.71 7.82
CA GLY A 15 -11.67 0.27 8.88
C GLY A 15 -10.56 1.31 9.01
N ALA A 16 -10.92 2.45 9.62
CA ALA A 16 -10.07 3.66 9.68
C ALA A 16 -8.73 3.44 10.39
N GLY A 17 -8.72 2.64 11.46
CA GLY A 17 -7.49 2.35 12.21
C GLY A 17 -6.45 1.61 11.38
N ALA A 18 -6.86 0.55 10.68
CA ALA A 18 -5.99 -0.23 9.82
C ALA A 18 -5.47 0.62 8.65
N LEU A 19 -6.33 1.41 8.02
CA LEU A 19 -5.94 2.33 6.95
C LEU A 19 -4.89 3.34 7.42
N ASN A 20 -5.09 3.96 8.59
CA ASN A 20 -4.13 4.91 9.16
C ASN A 20 -2.75 4.26 9.38
N GLN A 21 -2.70 3.01 9.86
CA GLN A 21 -1.44 2.30 10.03
C GLN A 21 -0.77 1.97 8.69
N ALA A 22 -1.55 1.56 7.67
CA ALA A 22 -1.03 1.30 6.34
C ALA A 22 -0.42 2.56 5.71
N ILE A 23 -1.07 3.72 5.85
CA ILE A 23 -0.55 5.00 5.33
C ILE A 23 0.72 5.44 6.10
N LYS A 24 0.77 5.25 7.42
CA LYS A 24 2.00 5.51 8.19
C LYS A 24 3.16 4.62 7.74
N ALA A 25 2.90 3.33 7.51
CA ALA A 25 3.90 2.40 6.99
C ALA A 25 4.40 2.82 5.60
N LEU A 26 3.50 3.28 4.71
CA LEU A 26 3.87 3.83 3.41
C LEU A 26 4.77 5.07 3.55
N ALA A 27 4.43 6.00 4.45
CA ALA A 27 5.26 7.19 4.69
C ALA A 27 6.68 6.82 5.16
N ILE A 28 6.80 5.85 6.06
CA ILE A 28 8.09 5.30 6.51
C ILE A 28 8.85 4.66 5.34
N ALA A 29 8.17 3.84 4.53
CA ALA A 29 8.77 3.16 3.38
C ALA A 29 9.31 4.15 2.35
N ARG A 30 8.59 5.23 2.05
CA ARG A 30 9.08 6.33 1.19
C ARG A 30 10.38 6.93 1.72
N GLY A 31 10.44 7.22 3.03
CA GLY A 31 11.67 7.71 3.67
C GLY A 31 12.87 6.75 3.53
N PHE A 32 12.63 5.43 3.59
CA PHE A 32 13.67 4.43 3.35
C PHE A 32 14.12 4.29 1.89
N MET A 33 13.26 4.63 0.93
CA MET A 33 13.58 4.54 -0.51
C MET A 33 14.22 5.81 -1.05
N ALA A 34 13.97 6.98 -0.44
CA ALA A 34 14.50 8.26 -0.88
C ALA A 34 16.03 8.30 -1.07
N PRO A 35 16.88 7.72 -0.19
CA PRO A 35 18.33 7.70 -0.39
C PRO A 35 18.79 6.90 -1.62
N SER A 36 17.93 6.01 -2.15
CA SER A 36 18.18 5.24 -3.36
C SER A 36 17.62 5.93 -4.62
N GLY A 37 17.12 7.16 -4.50
CA GLY A 37 16.52 7.91 -5.61
C GLY A 37 15.15 7.39 -6.05
N VAL A 38 14.53 6.50 -5.27
CA VAL A 38 13.23 5.91 -5.59
C VAL A 38 12.15 6.59 -4.74
N ASP A 39 11.16 7.19 -5.39
CA ASP A 39 9.91 7.57 -4.73
C ASP A 39 8.84 6.49 -4.93
N LEU A 40 7.86 6.42 -4.04
CA LEU A 40 6.73 5.50 -4.12
C LEU A 40 5.42 6.25 -4.29
N ILE A 41 4.58 5.73 -5.18
CA ILE A 41 3.19 6.17 -5.35
C ILE A 41 2.24 5.13 -4.77
N CYS A 42 1.07 5.59 -4.32
CA CYS A 42 0.01 4.74 -3.80
C CYS A 42 -1.30 5.02 -4.55
N ARG A 43 -1.91 3.98 -5.10
CA ARG A 43 -3.19 4.04 -5.82
C ARG A 43 -4.24 3.29 -5.01
N PRO A 44 -5.12 3.99 -4.27
CA PRO A 44 -6.19 3.36 -3.52
C PRO A 44 -7.35 2.97 -4.43
N ALA A 45 -7.99 1.84 -4.15
CA ALA A 45 -9.24 1.40 -4.76
C ALA A 45 -10.12 0.71 -3.72
N PHE A 46 -11.44 0.76 -3.89
CA PHE A 46 -12.33 -0.11 -3.13
C PHE A 46 -12.16 -1.56 -3.60
N ALA A 47 -12.29 -2.49 -2.66
CA ALA A 47 -12.31 -3.92 -2.95
C ALA A 47 -13.32 -4.58 -2.02
N ASP A 48 -14.10 -5.51 -2.56
CA ASP A 48 -14.94 -6.40 -1.75
C ASP A 48 -14.09 -7.62 -1.36
N ILE A 49 -14.10 -7.95 -0.06
CA ILE A 49 -13.38 -9.10 0.48
C ILE A 49 -14.25 -9.88 1.45
N SER A 50 -14.06 -11.20 1.47
CA SER A 50 -14.74 -12.09 2.42
C SER A 50 -13.88 -12.28 3.67
N VAL A 51 -14.44 -11.95 4.84
CA VAL A 51 -13.83 -12.20 6.15
C VAL A 51 -14.85 -12.89 7.03
N ASP A 52 -14.51 -14.05 7.58
CA ASP A 52 -15.40 -14.88 8.40
C ASP A 52 -16.75 -15.19 7.71
N GLY A 53 -16.71 -15.37 6.39
CA GLY A 53 -17.90 -15.63 5.57
C GLY A 53 -18.81 -14.42 5.35
N GLN A 54 -18.39 -13.22 5.77
CA GLN A 54 -19.09 -11.97 5.54
C GLN A 54 -18.34 -11.13 4.49
N GLU A 55 -19.06 -10.67 3.47
CA GLU A 55 -18.53 -9.67 2.55
C GLU A 55 -18.38 -8.33 3.26
N ARG A 56 -17.21 -7.72 3.08
CA ARG A 56 -16.89 -6.39 3.61
C ARG A 56 -16.19 -5.56 2.55
N THR A 57 -16.55 -4.28 2.49
CA THR A 57 -15.82 -3.31 1.69
C THR A 57 -14.51 -2.93 2.39
N ALA A 58 -13.41 -3.16 1.70
CA ALA A 58 -12.06 -2.80 2.09
C ALA A 58 -11.48 -1.72 1.17
N LEU A 59 -10.36 -1.14 1.59
CA LEU A 59 -9.49 -0.36 0.71
C LEU A 59 -8.27 -1.19 0.33
N ARG A 60 -8.06 -1.36 -0.97
CA ARG A 60 -6.86 -1.91 -1.57
C ARG A 60 -5.90 -0.76 -1.90
N LEU A 61 -4.68 -0.84 -1.41
CA LEU A 61 -3.61 0.12 -1.63
C LEU A 61 -2.54 -0.55 -2.49
N MET A 62 -2.42 -0.12 -3.74
CA MET A 62 -1.36 -0.56 -4.64
C MET A 62 -0.20 0.41 -4.56
N ILE A 63 1.00 -0.09 -4.25
CA ILE A 63 2.20 0.70 -4.02
C ILE A 63 3.28 0.25 -5.00
N GLU A 64 3.85 1.21 -5.73
CA GLU A 64 4.85 0.98 -6.77
C GLU A 64 5.83 2.18 -6.82
N PRO A 65 7.06 2.01 -7.34
CA PRO A 65 7.93 3.13 -7.67
C PRO A 65 7.23 4.14 -8.57
N ALA A 66 7.46 5.42 -8.33
CA ALA A 66 7.07 6.46 -9.28
C ALA A 66 7.84 6.25 -10.58
N GLU A 67 7.13 6.16 -11.72
CA GLU A 67 7.80 6.15 -13.02
C GLU A 67 8.59 7.44 -13.19
N THR A 68 9.88 7.30 -13.50
CA THR A 68 10.73 8.42 -13.91
C THR A 68 10.58 8.53 -15.43
N HIS A 69 9.95 9.59 -15.92
CA HIS A 69 10.07 9.98 -17.32
C HIS A 69 11.48 10.49 -17.59
#